data_AF-A0AAU6LM07-F1
#
_entry.id   AF-A0AAU6LM07-F1
#
_cell.length_a   1.000
_cell.length_b   1.000
_cell.length_c   1.000
_cell.angle_alpha   90.00
_cell.angle_beta   90.00
_cell.angle_gamma   90.00
#
_symmetry.space_group_name_H-M   'P 1'
#
loop_
_entity.id
_entity.type
_entity.pdbx_description
1 polymer ?
#
loop_
_entity_poly.entity_id
_entity_poly.type
_entity_poly.pdbx_seq_one_letter_code
_entity_poly.pdbx_strand_id
1 'polypeptide(L)'
;MKWPWRAKTEAEAEVGNSAEAIDELAFDAESIGKRIQARLDAEAKAAASAERAGHERMVERWGSRVVEWRGWLARSPAGVDLLHWWYDEAELTALVGAERYVERLGELLSQASARDIAAMGIGCTRRVDRACRFAGTCSQDPVVPPGEKLASHRHGEVPGACSSFLDCWSEHQIDVTFADGDDHRSVLLFRDHPGKARLWVDGVRVGEGERLDKGGFWEDERYFTIRIEGPKDHPEQGPGEMGRELYNIVSLLIHDAERGTTRILVPEATESWTDPVLDVTDGTGRVYPTREARGANGTPDRIIPLDRPETG
;
A
#
# COMPACT_ATOMS: atom_id res chain seq x y z
N MET A 1 -13.03 26.98 -56.57
CA MET A 1 -11.84 27.73 -56.11
C MET A 1 -10.62 27.12 -56.78
N LYS A 2 -9.87 27.94 -57.54
CA LYS A 2 -8.63 27.55 -58.24
C LYS A 2 -7.46 27.77 -57.29
N TRP A 3 -6.59 26.76 -57.13
CA TRP A 3 -5.23 26.95 -56.61
C TRP A 3 -4.25 26.46 -57.67
N PRO A 4 -3.34 27.32 -58.17
CA PRO A 4 -2.59 27.01 -59.37
C PRO A 4 -1.07 26.87 -59.11
N TRP A 5 -0.47 25.94 -59.86
CA TRP A 5 0.94 25.80 -60.27
C TRP A 5 2.07 25.48 -59.28
N ARG A 6 2.71 24.35 -59.62
CA ARG A 6 4.15 24.04 -59.55
C ARG A 6 5.05 25.28 -59.57
N ALA A 7 5.89 25.43 -58.55
CA ALA A 7 7.17 26.12 -58.68
C ALA A 7 8.22 25.13 -59.22
N LYS A 8 9.01 25.62 -60.18
CA LYS A 8 10.13 24.92 -60.82
C LYS A 8 11.22 24.62 -59.79
N THR A 9 11.79 23.42 -59.89
CA THR A 9 13.13 23.10 -59.39
C THR A 9 14.15 23.87 -60.22
N GLU A 10 14.67 24.97 -59.69
CA GLU A 10 15.97 25.51 -60.11
C GLU A 10 17.03 24.86 -59.23
N ALA A 11 17.54 23.74 -59.74
CA ALA A 11 18.88 23.30 -59.44
C ALA A 11 19.86 24.23 -60.17
N GLU A 12 21.05 24.40 -59.59
CA GLU A 12 22.25 25.11 -60.09
C GLU A 12 22.50 26.52 -59.54
N ALA A 13 22.89 26.58 -58.26
CA ALA A 13 23.92 27.43 -57.65
C ALA A 13 23.93 27.05 -56.15
N GLU A 14 24.98 26.62 -55.47
CA GLU A 14 26.42 26.73 -55.60
C GLU A 14 27.04 25.41 -55.13
N VAL A 15 28.01 24.86 -55.86
CA VAL A 15 28.96 23.89 -55.29
C VAL A 15 29.99 24.72 -54.52
N GLY A 16 29.60 25.16 -53.32
CA GLY A 16 30.45 25.84 -52.35
C GLY A 16 30.27 25.18 -50.99
N ASN A 17 31.32 24.52 -50.51
CA ASN A 17 31.48 23.99 -49.15
C ASN A 17 30.39 23.04 -48.61
N SER A 18 30.16 21.91 -49.29
CA SER A 18 29.48 20.76 -48.66
C SER A 18 30.31 20.10 -47.54
N ALA A 19 31.59 20.46 -47.40
CA ALA A 19 32.43 19.99 -46.31
C ALA A 19 32.10 20.71 -44.98
N GLU A 20 31.88 22.03 -44.99
CA GLU A 20 31.58 22.80 -43.77
C GLU A 20 30.17 22.52 -43.22
N ALA A 21 29.16 22.29 -44.07
CA ALA A 21 27.81 21.95 -43.59
C ALA A 21 27.71 20.53 -42.98
N ILE A 22 28.59 19.60 -43.41
CA ILE A 22 28.71 18.27 -42.79
C ILE A 22 29.54 18.37 -41.50
N ASP A 23 30.52 19.27 -41.43
CA ASP A 23 31.32 19.54 -40.23
C ASP A 23 30.50 20.24 -39.13
N GLU A 24 29.62 21.19 -39.47
CA GLU A 24 28.69 21.83 -38.50
C GLU A 24 27.66 20.85 -37.93
N LEU A 25 27.13 19.93 -38.75
CA LEU A 25 26.23 18.87 -38.28
C LEU A 25 26.96 17.81 -37.44
N ALA A 26 28.22 17.51 -37.76
CA ALA A 26 29.07 16.63 -36.96
C ALA A 26 29.47 17.29 -35.62
N PHE A 27 29.72 18.60 -35.61
CA PHE A 27 30.03 19.39 -34.42
C PHE A 27 28.82 19.48 -33.47
N ASP A 28 27.60 19.58 -34.01
CA ASP A 28 26.37 19.54 -33.21
C ASP A 28 26.07 18.12 -32.70
N ALA A 29 26.35 17.07 -33.48
CA ALA A 29 26.21 15.68 -33.02
C ALA A 29 27.19 15.32 -31.88
N GLU A 30 28.45 15.78 -31.95
CA GLU A 30 29.43 15.61 -30.86
C GLU A 30 29.01 16.39 -29.60
N SER A 31 28.42 17.59 -29.79
CA SER A 31 27.85 18.41 -28.73
C SER A 31 26.61 17.79 -28.08
N ILE A 32 25.74 17.14 -28.85
CA ILE A 32 24.59 16.39 -28.37
C ILE A 32 25.05 15.13 -27.61
N GLY A 33 26.02 14.38 -28.14
CA GLY A 33 26.60 13.21 -27.48
C GLY A 33 27.20 13.55 -26.11
N LYS A 34 27.96 14.66 -26.04
CA LYS A 34 28.51 15.16 -24.76
C LYS A 34 27.41 15.59 -23.78
N ARG A 35 26.33 16.22 -24.24
CA ARG A 35 25.18 16.60 -23.40
C ARG A 35 24.42 15.38 -22.88
N ILE A 36 24.21 14.36 -23.71
CA ILE A 36 23.58 13.09 -23.29
C ILE A 36 24.45 12.40 -22.25
N GLN A 37 25.76 12.26 -22.51
CA GLN A 37 26.67 11.61 -21.56
C GLN A 37 26.75 12.37 -20.23
N ALA A 38 26.84 13.70 -20.27
CA ALA A 38 26.83 14.52 -19.04
C ALA A 38 25.54 14.36 -18.23
N ARG A 39 24.39 14.19 -18.91
CA ARG A 39 23.12 13.91 -18.24
C ARG A 39 23.10 12.52 -17.61
N LEU A 40 23.55 11.50 -18.33
CA LEU A 40 23.66 10.13 -17.80
C LEU A 40 24.61 10.05 -16.60
N ASP A 41 25.75 10.75 -16.67
CA ASP A 41 26.72 10.81 -15.56
C ASP A 41 26.13 11.55 -14.35
N ALA A 42 25.33 12.60 -14.57
CA ALA A 42 24.63 13.32 -13.51
C ALA A 42 23.53 12.45 -12.87
N GLU A 43 22.73 11.75 -13.68
CA GLU A 43 21.73 10.79 -13.22
C GLU A 43 22.38 9.65 -12.42
N ALA A 44 23.49 9.09 -12.89
CA ALA A 44 24.24 8.04 -12.19
C ALA A 44 24.82 8.53 -10.85
N LYS A 45 25.37 9.75 -10.80
CA LYS A 45 25.86 10.37 -9.55
C LYS A 45 24.73 10.64 -8.57
N ALA A 46 23.58 11.11 -9.05
CA ALA A 46 22.40 11.32 -8.22
C ALA A 46 21.91 9.99 -7.63
N ALA A 47 21.77 8.95 -8.45
CA ALA A 47 21.39 7.61 -8.01
C ALA A 47 22.35 7.05 -6.94
N ALA A 48 23.66 7.16 -7.15
CA ALA A 48 24.67 6.71 -6.18
C ALA A 48 24.70 7.55 -4.88
N SER A 49 24.25 8.81 -4.93
CA SER A 49 24.09 9.66 -3.75
C SER A 49 22.84 9.28 -2.96
N ALA A 50 21.72 9.08 -3.65
CA ALA A 50 20.46 8.61 -3.06
C ALA A 50 20.65 7.23 -2.40
N GLU A 51 21.33 6.31 -3.07
CA GLU A 51 21.65 4.98 -2.51
C GLU A 51 22.48 5.07 -1.22
N ARG A 52 23.47 5.97 -1.16
CA ARG A 52 24.27 6.19 0.05
C ARG A 52 23.45 6.81 1.17
N ALA A 53 22.65 7.82 0.86
CA ALA A 53 21.79 8.48 1.84
C ALA A 53 20.73 7.52 2.41
N GLY A 54 20.11 6.70 1.55
CA GLY A 54 19.20 5.63 1.96
C GLY A 54 19.91 4.58 2.83
N HIS A 55 21.15 4.21 2.50
CA HIS A 55 21.94 3.32 3.32
C HIS A 55 22.25 3.90 4.72
N GLU A 56 22.63 5.17 4.81
CA GLU A 56 22.89 5.84 6.09
C GLU A 56 21.62 5.89 6.95
N ARG A 57 20.46 6.23 6.37
CA ARG A 57 19.14 6.19 7.05
C ARG A 57 18.78 4.79 7.53
N MET A 58 19.03 3.76 6.71
CA MET A 58 18.87 2.37 7.14
C MET A 58 19.79 2.05 8.32
N VAL A 59 21.06 2.46 8.29
CA VAL A 59 22.05 2.18 9.36
C VAL A 59 21.67 2.87 10.65
N GLU A 60 21.18 4.09 10.59
CA GLU A 60 20.62 4.80 11.74
C GLU A 60 19.43 4.03 12.34
N ARG A 61 18.52 3.54 11.50
CA ARG A 61 17.30 2.83 11.95
C ARG A 61 17.56 1.41 12.46
N TRP A 62 18.54 0.71 11.89
CA TRP A 62 18.71 -0.73 12.05
C TRP A 62 20.07 -1.20 12.60
N GLY A 63 21.05 -0.30 12.67
CA GLY A 63 22.42 -0.64 13.07
C GLY A 63 23.13 -1.57 12.09
N SER A 64 24.02 -2.43 12.60
CA SER A 64 24.86 -3.31 11.77
C SER A 64 24.09 -4.38 10.96
N ARG A 65 22.79 -4.56 11.20
CA ARG A 65 21.93 -5.55 10.52
C ARG A 65 21.40 -5.10 9.16
N VAL A 66 21.68 -3.86 8.76
CA VAL A 66 21.30 -3.31 7.45
C VAL A 66 21.80 -4.16 6.28
N VAL A 67 22.97 -4.78 6.40
CA VAL A 67 23.57 -5.53 5.30
C VAL A 67 22.70 -6.71 4.89
N GLU A 68 22.11 -7.42 5.87
CA GLU A 68 21.23 -8.56 5.62
C GLU A 68 19.92 -8.12 4.94
N TRP A 69 19.27 -7.07 5.46
CA TRP A 69 18.02 -6.55 4.91
C TRP A 69 18.18 -5.88 3.54
N ARG A 70 19.26 -5.14 3.34
CA ARG A 70 19.57 -4.52 2.03
C ARG A 70 19.87 -5.58 0.98
N GLY A 71 20.61 -6.64 1.35
CA GLY A 71 20.83 -7.78 0.47
C GLY A 71 19.54 -8.49 0.08
N TRP A 72 18.56 -8.56 1.00
CA TRP A 72 17.23 -9.08 0.71
C TRP A 72 16.44 -8.16 -0.24
N LEU A 73 16.26 -6.89 0.14
CA LEU A 73 15.46 -5.93 -0.63
C LEU A 73 15.97 -5.78 -2.06
N ALA A 74 17.30 -5.83 -2.27
CA ALA A 74 17.92 -5.80 -3.58
C ALA A 74 17.54 -6.99 -4.50
N ARG A 75 17.03 -8.08 -3.93
CA ARG A 75 16.59 -9.28 -4.68
C ARG A 75 15.06 -9.40 -4.76
N SER A 76 14.33 -8.61 -3.99
CA SER A 76 12.87 -8.61 -4.01
C SER A 76 12.37 -7.67 -5.12
N PRO A 77 11.56 -8.14 -6.08
CA PRO A 77 11.02 -7.28 -7.13
C PRO A 77 10.27 -6.06 -6.59
N ALA A 78 9.45 -6.24 -5.55
CA ALA A 78 8.75 -5.14 -4.89
C ALA A 78 9.67 -4.37 -3.93
N GLY A 79 10.63 -5.05 -3.29
CA GLY A 79 11.50 -4.47 -2.28
C GLY A 79 12.43 -3.37 -2.77
N VAL A 80 12.93 -3.46 -4.02
CA VAL A 80 13.79 -2.41 -4.61
C VAL A 80 13.04 -1.09 -4.78
N ASP A 81 11.88 -1.14 -5.44
CA ASP A 81 11.06 0.05 -5.68
C ASP A 81 10.59 0.65 -4.36
N LEU A 82 10.17 -0.20 -3.42
CA LEU A 82 9.70 0.20 -2.12
C LEU A 82 10.80 0.86 -1.28
N LEU A 83 12.04 0.37 -1.36
CA LEU A 83 13.20 0.99 -0.71
C LEU A 83 13.42 2.41 -1.24
N HIS A 84 13.46 2.58 -2.56
CA HIS A 84 13.62 3.89 -3.17
C HIS A 84 12.47 4.84 -2.80
N TRP A 85 11.23 4.35 -2.92
CA TRP A 85 10.06 5.15 -2.61
C TRP A 85 10.05 5.64 -1.16
N TRP A 86 10.37 4.73 -0.24
CA TRP A 86 10.34 5.01 1.20
C TRP A 86 11.47 5.91 1.68
N TYR A 87 12.70 5.67 1.22
CA TYR A 87 13.84 6.42 1.72
C TYR A 87 14.02 7.77 1.03
N ASP A 88 13.52 7.95 -0.19
CA ASP A 88 13.65 9.21 -0.95
C ASP A 88 12.34 10.01 -0.95
N GLU A 89 11.51 9.83 0.08
CA GLU A 89 10.17 10.44 0.24
C GLU A 89 10.15 11.95 -0.07
N ALA A 90 11.05 12.73 0.53
CA ALA A 90 11.04 14.19 0.36
C ALA A 90 11.32 14.61 -1.10
N GLU A 91 12.26 13.93 -1.76
CA GLU A 91 12.61 14.21 -3.15
C GLU A 91 11.50 13.76 -4.10
N LEU A 92 10.96 12.56 -3.89
CA LEU A 92 9.88 12.01 -4.70
C LEU A 92 8.58 12.79 -4.51
N THR A 93 8.25 13.18 -3.28
CA THR A 93 7.10 14.04 -2.99
C THR A 93 7.22 15.40 -3.68
N ALA A 94 8.41 16.00 -3.71
CA ALA A 94 8.66 17.24 -4.44
C ALA A 94 8.55 17.06 -5.97
N LEU A 95 8.93 15.89 -6.49
CA LEU A 95 8.92 15.58 -7.92
C LEU A 95 7.53 15.22 -8.46
N VAL A 96 6.82 14.30 -7.80
CA VAL A 96 5.54 13.75 -8.29
C VAL A 96 4.32 14.32 -7.58
N GLY A 97 4.51 15.06 -6.49
CA GLY A 97 3.45 15.58 -5.62
C GLY A 97 2.98 14.56 -4.58
N ALA A 98 2.58 15.06 -3.41
CA ALA A 98 2.21 14.24 -2.25
C ALA A 98 1.09 13.21 -2.55
N GLU A 99 0.09 13.61 -3.34
CA GLU A 99 -1.02 12.73 -3.70
C GLU A 99 -0.56 11.52 -4.53
N ARG A 100 0.27 11.76 -5.55
CA ARG A 100 0.80 10.68 -6.38
C ARG A 100 1.80 9.82 -5.62
N TYR A 101 2.58 10.44 -4.73
CA TYR A 101 3.49 9.72 -3.85
C TYR A 101 2.74 8.71 -2.97
N VAL A 102 1.67 9.14 -2.31
CA VAL A 102 0.84 8.29 -1.45
C VAL A 102 0.16 7.17 -2.24
N GLU A 103 -0.40 7.48 -3.41
CA GLU A 103 -1.01 6.46 -4.28
C GLU A 103 0.00 5.37 -4.65
N ARG A 104 1.20 5.78 -5.09
CA ARG A 104 2.25 4.83 -5.47
C ARG A 104 2.78 4.04 -4.27
N LEU A 105 2.91 4.68 -3.10
CA LEU A 105 3.32 3.99 -1.87
C LEU A 105 2.32 2.89 -1.50
N GLY A 106 1.01 3.18 -1.57
CA GLY A 106 -0.06 2.21 -1.31
C GLY A 106 -0.03 1.02 -2.29
N GLU A 107 0.15 1.29 -3.58
CA GLU A 107 0.34 0.27 -4.62
C GLU A 107 1.55 -0.63 -4.34
N LEU A 108 2.71 -0.04 -4.02
CA LEU A 108 3.95 -0.78 -3.75
C LEU A 108 3.84 -1.65 -2.50
N LEU A 109 3.29 -1.10 -1.41
CA LEU A 109 3.06 -1.84 -0.17
C LEU A 109 2.09 -3.01 -0.37
N SER A 110 1.12 -2.86 -1.27
CA SER A 110 0.16 -3.92 -1.61
C SER A 110 0.75 -5.05 -2.46
N GLN A 111 1.97 -4.88 -2.98
CA GLN A 111 2.73 -5.91 -3.70
C GLN A 111 3.85 -6.49 -2.85
N ALA A 112 4.16 -5.86 -1.72
CA ALA A 112 5.22 -6.26 -0.82
C ALA A 112 4.84 -7.55 -0.08
N SER A 113 5.83 -8.43 0.10
CA SER A 113 5.71 -9.54 1.04
C SER A 113 5.85 -9.03 2.48
N ALA A 114 5.36 -9.79 3.47
CA ALA A 114 5.57 -9.50 4.89
C ALA A 114 7.06 -9.27 5.23
N ARG A 115 7.96 -9.97 4.52
CA ARG A 115 9.40 -9.83 4.65
C ARG A 115 9.92 -8.49 4.11
N ASP A 116 9.39 -8.02 2.99
CA ASP A 116 9.77 -6.71 2.43
C ASP A 116 9.33 -5.58 3.37
N ILE A 117 8.10 -5.67 3.91
CA ILE A 117 7.58 -4.73 4.92
C ILE A 117 8.46 -4.74 6.18
N ALA A 118 8.85 -5.92 6.67
CA ALA A 118 9.77 -6.05 7.79
C ALA A 118 11.15 -5.42 7.48
N ALA A 119 11.66 -5.61 6.27
CA ALA A 119 12.96 -5.07 5.83
C ALA A 119 12.98 -3.54 5.73
N MET A 120 11.83 -2.90 5.45
CA MET A 120 11.67 -1.43 5.52
C MET A 120 11.73 -0.88 6.95
N GLY A 121 11.39 -1.72 7.93
CA GLY A 121 11.42 -1.36 9.35
C GLY A 121 10.14 -0.86 9.92
N ILE A 122 9.05 -1.26 9.27
CA ILE A 122 7.71 -1.15 9.81
C ILE A 122 7.58 -2.20 10.93
N GLY A 123 7.06 -1.78 12.08
CA GLY A 123 7.03 -2.58 13.30
C GLY A 123 5.98 -3.67 13.21
N CYS A 124 6.30 -4.90 13.59
CA CYS A 124 5.31 -5.96 13.71
C CYS A 124 4.39 -5.67 14.91
N THR A 125 3.07 -5.73 14.74
CA THR A 125 2.10 -5.29 15.77
C THR A 125 2.17 -6.08 17.07
N ARG A 126 2.73 -7.31 17.04
CA ARG A 126 2.97 -8.11 18.25
C ARG A 126 4.27 -7.82 18.98
N ARG A 127 5.07 -6.89 18.45
CA ARG A 127 6.31 -6.36 19.02
C ARG A 127 6.35 -4.83 18.86
N VAL A 128 5.22 -4.13 19.06
CA VAL A 128 5.16 -2.65 18.91
C VAL A 128 6.19 -1.90 19.79
N ASP A 129 6.68 -2.53 20.86
CA ASP A 129 7.74 -2.02 21.73
C ASP A 129 9.13 -1.99 21.08
N ARG A 130 9.33 -2.69 19.94
CA ARG A 130 10.61 -2.74 19.22
C ARG A 130 10.40 -3.06 17.73
N ALA A 131 11.04 -2.28 16.84
CA ALA A 131 11.08 -2.63 15.42
C ALA A 131 11.48 -4.10 15.23
N CYS A 132 10.97 -4.78 14.18
CA CYS A 132 11.37 -6.16 13.94
C CYS A 132 12.81 -6.23 13.43
N ARG A 133 13.76 -6.10 14.36
CA ARG A 133 15.21 -5.95 14.12
C ARG A 133 15.90 -7.28 13.90
N PHE A 134 15.24 -8.39 14.15
CA PHE A 134 15.82 -9.73 14.03
C PHE A 134 15.34 -10.35 12.72
N ALA A 135 16.16 -10.21 11.67
CA ALA A 135 15.93 -10.88 10.39
C ALA A 135 15.67 -12.38 10.61
N GLY A 136 16.46 -13.04 11.47
CA GLY A 136 16.24 -14.44 11.82
C GLY A 136 14.84 -14.83 12.36
N THR A 137 13.95 -13.89 12.70
CA THR A 137 12.55 -14.17 13.08
C THR A 137 11.55 -13.63 12.04
N CYS A 138 11.64 -12.35 11.66
CA CYS A 138 10.69 -11.74 10.71
C CYS A 138 11.06 -11.93 9.23
N SER A 139 12.27 -12.40 8.93
CA SER A 139 12.71 -12.70 7.57
C SER A 139 12.55 -14.18 7.22
N GLN A 140 11.94 -15.00 8.06
CA GLN A 140 11.71 -16.39 7.72
C GLN A 140 10.31 -16.57 7.13
N ASP A 141 10.19 -17.43 6.12
CA ASP A 141 8.88 -17.85 5.64
C ASP A 141 8.22 -18.70 6.74
N PRO A 142 6.89 -18.61 6.90
CA PRO A 142 6.18 -19.52 7.76
C PRO A 142 6.44 -20.96 7.29
N VAL A 143 6.92 -21.80 8.20
CA VAL A 143 7.12 -23.22 7.92
C VAL A 143 5.78 -23.92 8.14
N VAL A 144 5.13 -24.33 7.05
CA VAL A 144 3.88 -25.09 7.09
C VAL A 144 4.18 -26.57 6.89
N PRO A 145 3.89 -27.46 7.85
CA PRO A 145 4.00 -28.90 7.65
C PRO A 145 3.12 -29.37 6.48
N PRO A 146 3.54 -30.39 5.71
CA PRO A 146 2.73 -30.92 4.61
C PRO A 146 1.34 -31.37 5.09
N GLY A 147 0.28 -30.81 4.49
CA GLY A 147 -1.10 -31.14 4.83
C GLY A 147 -1.72 -30.30 5.95
N GLU A 148 -0.96 -29.41 6.57
CA GLU A 148 -1.48 -28.43 7.53
C GLU A 148 -1.76 -27.10 6.82
N LYS A 149 -2.78 -26.37 7.28
CA LYS A 149 -2.92 -24.95 6.97
C LYS A 149 -2.13 -24.18 8.01
N LEU A 150 -1.60 -23.02 7.59
CA LEU A 150 -1.03 -22.06 8.53
C LEU A 150 -2.05 -21.80 9.65
N ALA A 151 -1.59 -21.86 10.90
CA ALA A 151 -2.46 -21.57 12.03
C ALA A 151 -3.12 -20.21 11.81
N SER A 152 -4.43 -20.13 12.11
CA SER A 152 -5.33 -19.00 11.83
C SER A 152 -4.93 -17.69 12.49
N HIS A 153 -3.77 -17.63 13.14
CA HIS A 153 -3.04 -16.43 13.45
C HIS A 153 -1.59 -16.85 13.77
N ARG A 154 -0.61 -16.28 13.07
CA ARG A 154 0.81 -16.60 13.29
C ARG A 154 1.33 -15.97 14.59
N HIS A 155 0.93 -16.40 15.77
CA HIS A 155 1.41 -15.80 17.04
C HIS A 155 2.73 -16.45 17.51
N GLY A 156 3.57 -15.66 18.20
CA GLY A 156 4.67 -16.19 19.02
C GLY A 156 6.05 -16.17 18.36
N GLU A 157 6.96 -17.01 18.85
CA GLU A 157 8.36 -17.09 18.39
C GLU A 157 8.53 -17.96 17.14
N VAL A 158 7.45 -18.19 16.38
CA VAL A 158 7.52 -18.98 15.14
C VAL A 158 8.11 -18.14 13.99
N PRO A 159 8.89 -18.75 13.09
CA PRO A 159 9.30 -18.14 11.83
C PRO A 159 8.14 -17.46 11.10
N GLY A 160 8.28 -16.19 10.70
CA GLY A 160 7.24 -15.49 9.92
C GLY A 160 5.98 -15.09 10.70
N ALA A 161 6.04 -15.01 12.03
CA ALA A 161 4.91 -14.74 12.96
C ALA A 161 4.24 -13.34 12.88
N CYS A 162 4.40 -12.60 11.79
CA CYS A 162 3.84 -11.25 11.69
C CYS A 162 2.80 -11.20 10.56
N SER A 163 1.53 -11.22 10.95
CA SER A 163 0.39 -10.99 10.06
C SER A 163 -0.04 -9.52 9.99
N SER A 164 0.58 -8.63 10.78
CA SER A 164 0.30 -7.19 10.71
C SER A 164 1.53 -6.36 11.10
N PHE A 165 1.68 -5.24 10.40
CA PHE A 165 2.80 -4.32 10.50
C PHE A 165 2.28 -2.89 10.59
N LEU A 166 2.71 -2.17 11.62
CA LEU A 166 2.32 -0.81 11.91
C LEU A 166 3.54 0.11 11.95
N ASP A 167 3.46 1.23 11.25
CA ASP A 167 4.33 2.39 11.44
C ASP A 167 3.47 3.54 11.95
N CYS A 168 3.65 3.95 13.21
CA CYS A 168 2.94 5.08 13.80
C CYS A 168 3.79 6.36 13.86
N TRP A 169 5.00 6.34 13.28
CA TRP A 169 5.98 7.42 13.42
C TRP A 169 6.15 8.25 12.15
N SER A 170 5.88 7.67 10.97
CA SER A 170 5.81 8.44 9.73
C SER A 170 4.51 9.24 9.64
N GLU A 171 4.53 10.29 8.82
CA GLU A 171 3.35 11.08 8.48
C GLU A 171 2.25 10.27 7.76
N HIS A 172 2.59 9.09 7.24
CA HIS A 172 1.67 8.23 6.51
C HIS A 172 0.93 7.25 7.41
N GLN A 173 1.37 7.05 8.65
CA GLN A 173 0.86 6.07 9.62
C GLN A 173 0.34 4.78 8.95
N ILE A 174 1.25 3.87 8.66
CA ILE A 174 1.00 2.70 7.81
C ILE A 174 0.50 1.54 8.65
N ASP A 175 -0.59 0.91 8.24
CA ASP A 175 -1.03 -0.41 8.73
C ASP A 175 -1.13 -1.38 7.56
N VAL A 176 -0.28 -2.40 7.55
CA VAL A 176 -0.32 -3.50 6.58
C VAL A 176 -0.77 -4.76 7.30
N THR A 177 -1.83 -5.41 6.83
CA THR A 177 -2.29 -6.68 7.38
C THR A 177 -2.34 -7.75 6.30
N PHE A 178 -1.91 -8.96 6.64
CA PHE A 178 -1.93 -10.12 5.76
C PHE A 178 -3.01 -11.08 6.27
N ALA A 179 -3.74 -11.69 5.34
CA ALA A 179 -4.51 -12.90 5.64
C ALA A 179 -3.54 -14.01 6.10
N ASP A 180 -3.98 -14.98 6.89
CA ASP A 180 -3.11 -15.99 7.50
C ASP A 180 -2.31 -16.82 6.48
N GLY A 181 -2.80 -16.98 5.26
CA GLY A 181 -2.18 -17.63 4.11
C GLY A 181 -1.20 -16.76 3.32
N ASP A 182 -1.11 -15.45 3.60
CA ASP A 182 -0.39 -14.42 2.82
C ASP A 182 -0.83 -14.24 1.36
N ASP A 183 -1.89 -14.91 0.94
CA ASP A 183 -2.44 -14.75 -0.41
C ASP A 183 -3.00 -13.34 -0.60
N HIS A 184 -3.62 -12.81 0.46
CA HIS A 184 -4.25 -11.50 0.48
C HIS A 184 -3.61 -10.54 1.51
N ARG A 185 -3.62 -9.25 1.19
CA ARG A 185 -3.12 -8.20 2.09
C ARG A 185 -3.87 -6.88 1.94
N SER A 186 -3.95 -6.15 3.05
CA SER A 186 -4.49 -4.81 3.12
C SER A 186 -3.38 -3.82 3.42
N VAL A 187 -3.48 -2.62 2.86
CA VAL A 187 -2.61 -1.49 3.18
C VAL A 187 -3.49 -0.30 3.50
N LEU A 188 -3.30 0.27 4.68
CA LEU A 188 -4.06 1.41 5.16
C LEU A 188 -3.09 2.52 5.57
N LEU A 189 -3.21 3.67 4.93
CA LEU A 189 -2.37 4.84 5.17
C LEU A 189 -3.21 5.92 5.86
N PHE A 190 -2.87 6.30 7.10
CA PHE A 190 -3.53 7.39 7.84
C PHE A 190 -2.73 8.68 7.72
N ARG A 191 -3.18 9.59 6.87
CA ARG A 191 -2.54 10.90 6.73
C ARG A 191 -3.06 11.88 7.77
N ASP A 192 -2.55 11.80 8.99
CA ASP A 192 -2.87 12.62 10.19
C ASP A 192 -4.33 12.66 10.65
N HIS A 193 -5.28 12.13 9.87
CA HIS A 193 -6.71 12.17 10.15
C HIS A 193 -7.45 11.03 9.41
N PRO A 194 -8.45 10.37 10.05
CA PRO A 194 -9.21 9.25 9.46
C PRO A 194 -9.95 9.62 8.16
N GLY A 195 -10.40 10.87 8.03
CA GLY A 195 -10.98 11.40 6.78
C GLY A 195 -10.02 11.53 5.58
N LYS A 196 -8.72 11.25 5.76
CA LYS A 196 -7.75 11.14 4.68
C LYS A 196 -7.18 9.73 4.56
N ALA A 197 -7.73 8.78 5.32
CA ALA A 197 -7.29 7.41 5.29
C ALA A 197 -7.50 6.82 3.90
N ARG A 198 -6.58 5.95 3.50
CA ARG A 198 -6.56 5.33 2.18
C ARG A 198 -6.31 3.85 2.31
N LEU A 199 -7.24 3.05 1.81
CA LEU A 199 -7.16 1.60 1.86
C LEU A 199 -6.90 1.01 0.48
N TRP A 200 -5.98 0.04 0.43
CA TRP A 200 -5.82 -0.89 -0.66
C TRP A 200 -6.01 -2.31 -0.15
N VAL A 201 -6.61 -3.15 -0.99
CA VAL A 201 -6.64 -4.61 -0.81
C VAL A 201 -6.11 -5.23 -2.08
N ASP A 202 -4.99 -5.95 -1.99
CA ASP A 202 -4.28 -6.55 -3.14
C ASP A 202 -4.06 -5.58 -4.31
N GLY A 203 -3.75 -4.33 -3.98
CA GLY A 203 -3.47 -3.26 -4.94
C GLY A 203 -4.72 -2.56 -5.48
N VAL A 204 -5.92 -3.00 -5.13
CA VAL A 204 -7.18 -2.35 -5.50
C VAL A 204 -7.54 -1.29 -4.46
N ARG A 205 -7.88 -0.08 -4.90
CA ARG A 205 -8.41 0.99 -4.02
C ARG A 205 -9.78 0.58 -3.49
N VAL A 206 -9.96 0.66 -2.17
CA VAL A 206 -11.22 0.28 -1.49
C VAL A 206 -11.70 1.41 -0.59
N GLY A 207 -13.03 1.62 -0.55
CA GLY A 207 -13.66 2.60 0.33
C GLY A 207 -13.42 4.05 -0.06
N GLU A 208 -13.24 4.34 -1.35
CA GLU A 208 -13.09 5.72 -1.82
C GLU A 208 -14.32 6.57 -1.47
N GLY A 209 -14.09 7.74 -0.86
CA GLY A 209 -15.15 8.64 -0.39
C GLY A 209 -15.66 8.34 1.02
N GLU A 210 -15.32 7.18 1.57
CA GLU A 210 -15.71 6.80 2.93
C GLU A 210 -14.68 7.28 3.96
N ARG A 211 -15.15 7.62 5.15
CA ARG A 211 -14.28 7.91 6.30
C ARG A 211 -13.98 6.60 7.03
N LEU A 212 -12.77 6.09 6.79
CA LEU A 212 -12.31 4.82 7.34
C LEU A 212 -11.82 4.98 8.78
N ASP A 213 -12.06 3.96 9.60
CA ASP A 213 -11.48 3.86 10.93
C ASP A 213 -10.03 3.35 10.90
N LYS A 214 -9.37 3.36 12.06
CA LYS A 214 -8.09 2.71 12.27
C LYS A 214 -8.19 1.18 12.28
N GLY A 215 -7.37 0.55 11.43
CA GLY A 215 -7.18 -0.90 11.39
C GLY A 215 -8.15 -1.63 10.47
N GLY A 216 -8.42 -2.89 10.79
CA GLY A 216 -9.24 -3.80 10.01
C GLY A 216 -8.81 -5.24 10.30
N PHE A 217 -9.56 -6.20 9.78
CA PHE A 217 -9.22 -7.61 9.97
C PHE A 217 -9.72 -8.46 8.80
N TRP A 218 -8.96 -9.52 8.54
CA TRP A 218 -9.29 -10.57 7.59
C TRP A 218 -10.23 -11.58 8.24
N GLU A 219 -11.26 -11.98 7.51
CA GLU A 219 -12.17 -13.07 7.86
C GLU A 219 -12.17 -14.12 6.75
N ASP A 220 -12.07 -15.39 7.13
CA ASP A 220 -12.02 -16.55 6.23
C ASP A 220 -11.00 -16.41 5.08
N GLU A 221 -9.85 -15.80 5.36
CA GLU A 221 -8.75 -15.59 4.41
C GLU A 221 -9.09 -14.78 3.16
N ARG A 222 -10.31 -14.24 3.04
CA ARG A 222 -10.85 -13.69 1.79
C ARG A 222 -11.51 -12.34 1.96
N TYR A 223 -12.14 -12.10 3.10
CA TYR A 223 -12.91 -10.90 3.33
C TYR A 223 -12.12 -9.94 4.21
N PHE A 224 -11.71 -8.80 3.67
CA PHE A 224 -11.17 -7.72 4.49
C PHE A 224 -12.31 -6.86 5.03
N THR A 225 -12.32 -6.63 6.33
CA THR A 225 -13.36 -5.84 6.98
C THR A 225 -12.78 -4.65 7.74
N ILE A 226 -13.48 -3.53 7.66
CA ILE A 226 -13.09 -2.29 8.32
C ILE A 226 -14.32 -1.48 8.69
N ARG A 227 -14.26 -0.80 9.84
CA ARG A 227 -15.30 0.13 10.28
C ARG A 227 -15.19 1.43 9.48
N ILE A 228 -16.34 2.01 9.14
CA ILE A 228 -16.42 3.33 8.49
C ILE A 228 -17.44 4.20 9.21
N GLU A 229 -17.46 5.50 8.92
CA GLU A 229 -18.43 6.44 9.51
C GLU A 229 -19.88 5.92 9.38
N GLY A 230 -20.60 5.93 10.50
CA GLY A 230 -21.99 5.50 10.56
C GLY A 230 -22.97 6.56 10.07
N PRO A 231 -24.26 6.19 9.96
CA PRO A 231 -25.32 7.11 9.53
C PRO A 231 -25.45 8.31 10.48
N LYS A 232 -25.53 9.52 9.92
CA LYS A 232 -25.61 10.78 10.70
C LYS A 232 -26.95 10.97 11.40
N ASP A 233 -27.99 10.32 10.89
CA ASP A 233 -29.37 10.37 11.33
C ASP A 233 -29.75 9.24 12.29
N HIS A 234 -28.80 8.38 12.67
CA HIS A 234 -29.06 7.31 13.63
C HIS A 234 -29.39 7.90 15.03
N PRO A 235 -30.44 7.39 15.72
CA PRO A 235 -30.90 7.98 16.98
C PRO A 235 -29.87 7.92 18.11
N GLU A 236 -28.99 6.92 18.09
CA GLU A 236 -27.89 6.77 19.06
C GLU A 236 -26.58 7.42 18.56
N GLN A 237 -26.63 8.17 17.45
CA GLN A 237 -25.44 8.81 16.93
C GLN A 237 -25.01 9.97 17.82
N GLY A 238 -23.71 10.03 18.08
CA GLY A 238 -23.11 11.03 18.95
C GLY A 238 -21.60 11.03 18.81
N PRO A 239 -20.92 12.02 19.41
CA PRO A 239 -19.46 11.98 19.48
C PRO A 239 -19.01 10.64 20.07
N GLY A 240 -18.03 10.01 19.42
CA GLY A 240 -17.46 8.76 19.91
C GLY A 240 -16.81 8.94 21.29
N GLU A 241 -16.63 7.82 21.99
CA GLU A 241 -15.86 7.80 23.24
C GLU A 241 -14.42 8.29 23.01
N MET A 242 -13.80 8.84 24.05
CA MET A 242 -12.41 9.31 23.98
C MET A 242 -11.49 8.19 23.48
N GLY A 243 -10.78 8.44 22.39
CA GLY A 243 -9.90 7.46 21.74
C GLY A 243 -10.52 6.74 20.54
N ARG A 244 -11.82 6.92 20.25
CA ARG A 244 -12.42 6.50 18.98
C ARG A 244 -12.27 7.61 17.93
N GLU A 245 -11.81 7.22 16.74
CA GLU A 245 -11.61 8.16 15.62
C GLU A 245 -12.90 8.43 14.82
N LEU A 246 -13.90 7.57 14.99
CA LEU A 246 -15.23 7.66 14.41
C LEU A 246 -16.30 8.02 15.47
N TYR A 247 -17.53 8.23 15.00
CA TYR A 247 -18.71 8.42 15.84
C TYR A 247 -19.11 7.14 16.59
N ASN A 248 -20.07 7.26 17.51
CA ASN A 248 -20.49 6.17 18.37
C ASN A 248 -21.06 4.97 17.59
N ILE A 249 -21.89 5.25 16.59
CA ILE A 249 -22.46 4.24 15.68
C ILE A 249 -21.68 4.28 14.38
N VAL A 250 -21.24 3.10 13.93
CA VAL A 250 -20.40 2.92 12.75
C VAL A 250 -21.02 1.95 11.76
N SER A 251 -20.66 2.12 10.49
CA SER A 251 -21.00 1.16 9.43
C SER A 251 -19.85 0.17 9.25
N LEU A 252 -20.11 -0.94 8.56
CA LEU A 252 -19.10 -1.96 8.26
C LEU A 252 -18.88 -2.04 6.75
N LEU A 253 -17.64 -1.86 6.31
CA LEU A 253 -17.19 -2.14 4.95
C LEU A 253 -16.61 -3.55 4.92
N ILE A 254 -17.05 -4.35 3.94
CA ILE A 254 -16.59 -5.71 3.67
C ILE A 254 -16.10 -5.75 2.23
N HIS A 255 -14.84 -6.10 2.01
CA HIS A 255 -14.26 -6.29 0.69
C HIS A 255 -13.94 -7.77 0.46
N ASP A 256 -14.49 -8.35 -0.60
CA ASP A 256 -14.19 -9.69 -1.07
C ASP A 256 -12.97 -9.62 -2.00
N ALA A 257 -11.80 -10.04 -1.50
CA ALA A 257 -10.54 -9.90 -2.22
C ALA A 257 -10.46 -10.81 -3.46
N GLU A 258 -11.10 -11.99 -3.43
CA GLU A 258 -11.15 -12.89 -4.58
C GLU A 258 -11.99 -12.31 -5.73
N ARG A 259 -13.10 -11.64 -5.41
CA ARG A 259 -14.02 -11.08 -6.41
C ARG A 259 -13.76 -9.61 -6.73
N GLY A 260 -12.98 -8.92 -5.92
CA GLY A 260 -12.77 -7.47 -6.02
C GLY A 260 -14.04 -6.65 -5.79
N THR A 261 -14.99 -7.17 -5.00
CA THR A 261 -16.27 -6.51 -4.74
C THR A 261 -16.36 -5.96 -3.32
N THR A 262 -16.92 -4.77 -3.16
CA THR A 262 -17.09 -4.12 -1.86
C THR A 262 -18.57 -4.03 -1.51
N ARG A 263 -18.90 -4.35 -0.25
CA ARG A 263 -20.23 -4.18 0.33
C ARG A 263 -20.14 -3.31 1.57
N ILE A 264 -21.04 -2.35 1.69
CA ILE A 264 -21.18 -1.51 2.88
C ILE A 264 -22.49 -1.89 3.58
N LEU A 265 -22.39 -2.19 4.87
CA LEU A 265 -23.52 -2.44 5.73
C LEU A 265 -23.70 -1.23 6.65
N VAL A 266 -24.85 -0.58 6.52
CA VAL A 266 -25.24 0.58 7.32
C VAL A 266 -26.25 0.11 8.37
N PRO A 267 -26.04 0.34 9.67
CA PRO A 267 -26.98 -0.07 10.71
C PRO A 267 -28.34 0.65 10.57
N GLU A 268 -29.41 -0.08 10.82
CA GLU A 268 -30.76 0.46 10.99
C GLU A 268 -30.87 1.21 12.31
N ALA A 269 -31.92 2.02 12.48
CA ALA A 269 -32.13 2.84 13.67
C ALA A 269 -32.25 2.05 14.99
N THR A 270 -32.46 0.73 14.92
CA THR A 270 -32.56 -0.18 16.07
C THR A 270 -31.28 -0.98 16.33
N GLU A 271 -30.25 -0.83 15.49
CA GLU A 271 -29.01 -1.60 15.55
C GLU A 271 -27.87 -0.76 16.18
N SER A 272 -27.42 -1.14 17.37
CA SER A 272 -26.40 -0.40 18.13
C SER A 272 -24.96 -0.80 17.76
N TRP A 273 -24.59 -0.67 16.49
CA TRP A 273 -23.27 -1.07 15.99
C TRP A 273 -22.19 -0.09 16.44
N THR A 274 -21.55 -0.38 17.58
CA THR A 274 -20.48 0.46 18.14
C THR A 274 -19.09 -0.12 17.87
N ASP A 275 -18.96 -1.43 17.73
CA ASP A 275 -17.74 -2.12 17.31
C ASP A 275 -18.08 -3.37 16.49
N PRO A 276 -18.77 -3.19 15.34
CA PRO A 276 -19.35 -4.31 14.63
C PRO A 276 -18.27 -5.24 14.11
N VAL A 277 -18.53 -6.54 14.20
CA VAL A 277 -17.64 -7.57 13.68
C VAL A 277 -18.36 -8.54 12.78
N LEU A 278 -17.68 -8.94 11.71
CA LEU A 278 -18.11 -10.01 10.83
C LEU A 278 -17.55 -11.33 11.34
N ASP A 279 -18.36 -12.38 11.29
CA ASP A 279 -17.95 -13.77 11.46
C ASP A 279 -18.41 -14.56 10.24
N VAL A 280 -17.49 -15.22 9.54
CA VAL A 280 -17.79 -15.95 8.30
C VAL A 280 -17.79 -17.45 8.59
N THR A 281 -18.88 -18.12 8.25
CA THR A 281 -18.96 -19.59 8.32
C THR A 281 -19.78 -20.09 7.16
N ASP A 282 -19.25 -21.07 6.42
CA ASP A 282 -19.94 -21.73 5.31
C ASP A 282 -20.54 -20.73 4.29
N GLY A 283 -19.77 -19.71 3.90
CA GLY A 283 -20.21 -18.69 2.92
C GLY A 283 -21.26 -17.69 3.45
N THR A 284 -21.55 -17.74 4.75
CA THR A 284 -22.52 -16.87 5.41
C THR A 284 -21.79 -15.93 6.37
N GLY A 285 -21.99 -14.63 6.19
CA GLY A 285 -21.51 -13.60 7.10
C GLY A 285 -22.54 -13.32 8.20
N ARG A 286 -22.11 -13.35 9.46
CA ARG A 286 -22.89 -12.93 10.63
C ARG A 286 -22.28 -11.65 11.17
N VAL A 287 -23.09 -10.61 11.29
CA VAL A 287 -22.64 -9.31 11.81
C VAL A 287 -23.16 -9.14 13.22
N TYR A 288 -22.24 -8.92 14.14
CA TYR A 288 -22.53 -8.64 15.54
C TYR A 288 -22.31 -7.16 15.81
N PRO A 289 -23.09 -6.52 16.72
CA PRO A 289 -22.94 -5.10 17.04
C PRO A 289 -21.62 -4.77 17.75
N THR A 290 -21.06 -5.74 18.48
CA THR A 290 -19.78 -5.64 19.20
C THR A 290 -19.00 -6.96 19.20
N ARG A 291 -17.70 -6.90 19.50
CA ARG A 291 -16.86 -8.08 19.73
C ARG A 291 -17.34 -8.94 20.89
N GLU A 292 -17.81 -8.32 21.97
CA GLU A 292 -18.32 -9.02 23.15
C GLU A 292 -19.58 -9.82 22.79
N ALA A 293 -20.47 -9.27 21.97
CA ALA A 293 -21.66 -9.97 21.50
C ALA A 293 -21.30 -11.23 20.68
N ARG A 294 -20.28 -11.14 19.81
CA ARG A 294 -19.72 -12.33 19.11
C ARG A 294 -19.19 -13.35 20.11
N GLY A 295 -18.32 -12.93 21.04
CA GLY A 295 -17.65 -13.82 22.00
C GLY A 295 -18.59 -14.51 23.00
N ALA A 296 -19.72 -13.87 23.33
CA ALA A 296 -20.75 -14.44 24.19
C ALA A 296 -21.70 -15.42 23.46
N ASN A 297 -21.44 -15.74 22.18
CA ASN A 297 -22.36 -16.45 21.29
C ASN A 297 -23.75 -15.79 21.26
N GLY A 298 -23.78 -14.46 21.20
CA GLY A 298 -25.01 -13.68 21.10
C GLY A 298 -25.75 -13.92 19.78
N THR A 299 -26.91 -13.28 19.64
CA THR A 299 -27.63 -13.24 18.36
C THR A 299 -26.96 -12.20 17.46
N PRO A 300 -26.61 -12.53 16.19
CA PRO A 300 -26.14 -11.51 15.25
C PRO A 300 -27.29 -10.59 14.85
N ASP A 301 -27.00 -9.32 14.64
CA ASP A 301 -27.98 -8.35 14.13
C ASP A 301 -28.32 -8.66 12.67
N ARG A 302 -27.32 -9.11 11.89
CA ARG A 302 -27.52 -9.49 10.48
C ARG A 302 -26.89 -10.82 10.12
N ILE A 303 -27.56 -11.49 9.20
CA ILE A 303 -27.07 -12.68 8.52
C ILE A 303 -27.15 -12.41 7.02
N ILE A 304 -26.00 -12.42 6.35
CA ILE A 304 -25.89 -12.10 4.93
C ILE A 304 -25.22 -13.23 4.15
N PRO A 305 -25.69 -13.54 2.94
CA PRO A 305 -24.94 -14.40 2.03
C PRO A 305 -23.72 -13.64 1.50
N LEU A 306 -22.55 -14.27 1.54
CA LEU A 306 -21.31 -13.73 0.96
C LEU A 306 -20.96 -14.41 -0.37
N ASP A 307 -21.33 -15.69 -0.54
CA ASP A 307 -20.99 -16.44 -1.75
C ASP A 307 -21.91 -16.19 -2.95
N ARG A 308 -22.98 -15.41 -2.81
CA ARG A 308 -23.86 -15.07 -3.93
C ARG A 308 -23.50 -13.70 -4.49
N PRO A 309 -23.32 -13.56 -5.83
CA PRO A 309 -23.30 -12.24 -6.42
C PRO A 309 -24.62 -11.56 -6.09
N GLU A 310 -24.57 -10.31 -5.63
CA GLU A 310 -25.78 -9.50 -5.46
C GLU A 310 -26.44 -9.42 -6.84
N THR A 311 -27.61 -10.05 -6.98
CA THR A 311 -28.45 -9.85 -8.15
C THR A 311 -28.95 -8.41 -8.07
N GLY A 312 -28.30 -7.53 -8.82
CA GLY A 312 -28.77 -6.17 -9.08
C GLY A 312 -30.08 -6.16 -9.86
#